data_AF-A0A7M2X5Y5-F1
#
_entry.id   AF-A0A7M2X5Y5-F1
#
_cell.length_a   1.000
_cell.length_b   1.000
_cell.length_c   1.000
_cell.angle_alpha   90.00
_cell.angle_beta   90.00
_cell.angle_gamma   90.00
#
_symmetry.space_group_name_H-M   'P 1'
#
loop_
_entity.id
_entity.type
_entity.pdbx_description
1 polymer ?
#
loop_
_entity_poly.entity_id
_entity_poly.type
_entity_poly.pdbx_seq_one_letter_code
_entity_poly.pdbx_strand_id
1 'polypeptide(L)'
;MAPGVRVPDSGVRIAFSRSGGPGGQNVNKVNSKAEVWVRLDAIAGLHPEALERLKALAGRKITDAGELHIIAETSRSQHQNREDALTRVRQLVLQAMVRPKKRRTTKPSKAAKRRRLESKRKRSEVKSNRRAGGDRD
;
A
#
# COMPACT_ATOMS: atom_id res chain seq x y z
N MET A 1 14.02 -12.30 7.31
CA MET A 1 13.70 -10.98 6.70
C MET A 1 14.21 -10.93 5.26
N ALA A 2 14.14 -9.77 4.58
CA ALA A 2 14.77 -9.54 3.27
C ALA A 2 16.31 -9.53 3.38
N PRO A 3 17.08 -9.74 2.28
CA PRO A 3 18.53 -9.62 2.32
C PRO A 3 18.96 -8.22 2.80
N GLY A 4 19.84 -8.17 3.80
CA GLY A 4 20.36 -6.91 4.37
C GLY A 4 19.47 -6.22 5.41
N VAL A 5 18.21 -6.63 5.58
CA VAL A 5 17.31 -6.10 6.62
C VAL A 5 17.26 -7.06 7.79
N ARG A 6 17.55 -6.56 8.99
CA ARG A 6 17.53 -7.34 10.23
C ARG A 6 16.74 -6.60 11.31
N VAL A 7 16.00 -7.35 12.10
CA VAL A 7 15.35 -6.86 13.31
C VAL A 7 15.93 -7.66 14.46
N PRO A 8 16.52 -7.01 15.47
CA PRO A 8 16.99 -7.72 16.65
C PRO A 8 15.80 -8.32 17.40
N ASP A 9 16.02 -9.39 18.16
CA ASP A 9 14.95 -10.03 18.94
C ASP A 9 14.31 -9.06 19.94
N SER A 10 15.08 -8.10 20.46
CA SER A 10 14.58 -7.01 21.32
C SER A 10 13.58 -6.06 20.63
N GLY A 11 13.54 -6.06 19.29
CA GLY A 11 12.62 -5.29 18.47
C GLY A 11 11.34 -6.04 18.09
N VAL A 12 11.21 -7.31 18.50
CA VAL A 12 10.06 -8.16 18.18
C VAL A 12 9.41 -8.66 19.47
N ARG A 13 8.12 -8.34 19.64
CA ARG A 13 7.30 -8.85 20.73
C ARG A 13 6.23 -9.76 20.16
N ILE A 14 6.06 -10.93 20.76
CA ILE A 14 5.03 -11.90 20.36
C ILE A 14 4.19 -12.21 21.60
N ALA A 15 2.87 -12.10 21.46
CA ALA A 15 1.91 -12.53 22.47
C ALA A 15 0.86 -13.43 21.85
N PHE A 16 0.18 -14.19 22.71
CA PHE A 16 -0.88 -15.10 22.29
C PHE A 16 -2.15 -14.80 23.05
N SER A 17 -3.25 -14.73 22.32
CA SER A 17 -4.56 -14.40 22.85
C SER A 17 -5.60 -15.36 22.29
N ARG A 18 -6.86 -15.18 22.69
CA ARG A 18 -7.95 -16.01 22.21
C ARG A 18 -8.36 -15.57 20.81
N SER A 19 -8.59 -16.55 19.94
CA SER A 19 -9.10 -16.30 18.59
C SER A 19 -10.58 -15.90 18.65
N GLY A 20 -11.00 -14.96 17.81
CA GLY A 20 -12.37 -14.47 17.74
C GLY A 20 -13.22 -15.34 16.82
N GLY A 21 -14.39 -15.78 17.28
CA GLY A 21 -15.35 -16.50 16.45
C GLY A 21 -16.47 -17.16 17.27
N PRO A 22 -17.62 -17.48 16.64
CA PRO A 22 -18.73 -18.16 17.31
C PRO A 22 -18.34 -19.58 17.73
N GLY A 23 -17.92 -19.71 18.99
CA GLY A 23 -18.32 -20.73 19.95
C GLY A 23 -18.09 -22.22 19.62
N GLY A 24 -16.92 -22.73 20.03
CA GLY A 24 -16.71 -24.15 20.37
C GLY A 24 -15.79 -24.25 21.58
N GLN A 25 -15.82 -25.36 22.35
CA GLN A 25 -15.05 -25.52 23.60
C GLN A 25 -13.55 -25.17 23.45
N ASN A 26 -12.98 -25.42 22.26
CA ASN A 26 -11.57 -25.15 21.97
C ASN A 26 -11.25 -23.66 21.72
N VAL A 27 -12.17 -22.88 21.13
CA VAL A 27 -11.96 -21.45 20.83
C VAL A 27 -11.91 -20.61 22.12
N ASN A 28 -12.71 -21.00 23.11
CA ASN A 28 -12.77 -20.31 24.40
C ASN A 28 -11.61 -20.70 25.36
N LYS A 29 -10.91 -21.81 25.09
CA LYS A 29 -9.88 -22.37 25.99
C LYS A 29 -8.45 -22.22 25.50
N VAL A 30 -8.21 -22.23 24.19
CA VAL A 30 -6.84 -22.25 23.63
C VAL A 30 -6.45 -20.87 23.08
N ASN A 31 -5.35 -20.31 23.58
CA ASN A 31 -4.77 -19.05 23.08
C ASN A 31 -4.05 -19.29 21.74
N SER A 32 -4.83 -19.53 20.67
CA SER A 32 -4.28 -19.83 19.35
C SER A 32 -3.95 -18.57 18.55
N LYS A 33 -4.60 -17.42 18.79
CA LYS A 33 -4.31 -16.16 18.10
C LYS A 33 -2.89 -15.71 18.44
N ALA A 34 -2.11 -15.40 17.41
CA ALA A 34 -0.77 -14.87 17.55
C ALA A 34 -0.76 -13.37 17.20
N GLU A 35 -0.19 -12.57 18.08
CA GLU A 35 -0.01 -11.13 17.91
C GLU A 35 1.48 -10.83 17.91
N VAL A 36 1.95 -10.15 16.86
CA VAL A 36 3.34 -9.78 16.66
C VAL A 36 3.43 -8.27 16.56
N TRP A 37 4.28 -7.68 17.39
CA TRP A 37 4.66 -6.27 17.32
C TRP A 37 6.11 -6.16 16.90
N VAL A 38 6.37 -5.32 15.91
CA VAL A 38 7.73 -5.03 15.43
C VAL A 38 7.99 -3.55 15.55
N ARG A 39 8.99 -3.20 16.36
CA ARG A 39 9.48 -1.84 16.50
C ARG A 39 10.10 -1.35 15.20
N LEU A 40 9.53 -0.29 14.63
CA LEU A 40 9.99 0.25 13.35
C LEU A 40 11.37 0.90 13.43
N ASP A 41 11.72 1.48 14.59
CA ASP A 41 13.01 2.11 14.87
C ASP A 41 14.14 1.09 15.10
N ALA A 42 13.80 -0.13 15.51
CA ALA A 42 14.74 -1.23 15.69
C ALA A 42 15.13 -1.94 14.37
N ILE A 43 14.47 -1.62 13.25
CA ILE A 43 14.75 -2.25 11.96
C ILE A 43 16.08 -1.74 11.38
N ALA A 44 17.11 -2.59 11.40
CA ALA A 44 18.40 -2.29 10.81
C ALA A 44 18.42 -2.63 9.30
N GLY A 45 19.08 -1.79 8.51
CA GLY A 45 19.28 -2.01 7.07
C GLY A 45 18.12 -1.58 6.17
N LEU A 46 17.10 -0.92 6.72
CA LEU A 46 16.00 -0.34 5.95
C LEU A 46 16.28 1.14 5.65
N HIS A 47 16.28 1.52 4.37
CA HIS A 47 16.46 2.92 3.96
C HIS A 47 15.31 3.80 4.47
N PRO A 48 15.52 5.08 4.84
CA PRO A 48 14.46 5.96 5.36
C PRO A 48 13.23 6.04 4.46
N GLU A 49 13.42 6.16 3.14
CA GLU A 49 12.28 6.14 2.19
C GLU A 49 11.50 4.81 2.20
N ALA A 50 12.17 3.69 2.44
CA ALA A 50 11.51 2.39 2.56
C ALA A 50 10.74 2.28 3.88
N LEU A 51 11.25 2.89 4.95
CA LEU A 51 10.53 3.02 6.22
C LEU A 51 9.25 3.85 6.06
N GLU A 52 9.30 4.97 5.35
CA GLU A 52 8.11 5.78 5.07
C GLU A 52 7.10 5.02 4.20
N ARG A 53 7.57 4.27 3.20
CA ARG A 53 6.69 3.37 2.43
C ARG A 53 6.09 2.26 3.29
N LEU A 54 6.86 1.70 4.22
CA LEU A 54 6.36 0.69 5.15
C LEU A 54 5.24 1.26 6.02
N LYS A 55 5.41 2.46 6.57
CA LYS A 55 4.36 3.16 7.33
C LYS A 55 3.11 3.37 6.48
N ALA A 56 3.27 3.82 5.24
CA ALA A 56 2.16 4.03 4.31
C ALA A 56 1.43 2.72 3.95
N LEU A 57 2.16 1.62 3.72
CA LEU A 57 1.59 0.29 3.43
C LEU A 57 0.91 -0.34 4.65
N ALA A 58 1.49 -0.16 5.83
CA ALA A 58 0.96 -0.71 7.07
C ALA A 58 -0.29 0.05 7.54
N GLY A 59 -0.37 1.36 7.32
CA GLY A 59 -1.51 2.20 7.66
C GLY A 59 -1.94 2.02 9.12
N ARG A 60 -3.19 1.56 9.33
CA ARG A 60 -3.78 1.33 10.67
C ARG A 60 -3.10 0.24 11.50
N LYS A 61 -2.18 -0.52 10.91
CA LYS A 61 -1.39 -1.55 11.62
C LYS A 61 -0.21 -0.95 12.39
N ILE A 62 0.06 0.34 12.23
CA ILE A 62 1.06 1.05 13.03
C ILE A 62 0.37 1.61 14.27
N THR A 63 0.94 1.29 15.43
CA THR A 63 0.53 1.83 16.72
C THR A 63 1.12 3.23 16.94
N ASP A 64 0.54 4.01 17.85
CA ASP A 64 1.04 5.35 18.21
C ASP A 64 2.48 5.31 18.78
N ALA A 65 2.89 4.17 19.32
CA ALA A 65 4.25 3.91 19.79
C ALA A 65 5.25 3.59 18.65
N GLY A 66 4.82 3.61 17.39
CA GLY A 66 5.70 3.32 16.25
C GLY A 66 5.99 1.82 16.06
N GLU A 67 5.12 0.95 16.56
CA GLU A 67 5.23 -0.51 16.35
C GLU A 67 4.27 -0.97 15.25
N LEU A 68 4.73 -1.84 14.36
CA LEU A 68 3.90 -2.59 13.43
C LEU A 68 3.25 -3.76 14.16
N HIS A 69 1.93 -3.72 14.32
CA HIS A 69 1.12 -4.76 14.93
C HIS A 69 0.45 -5.64 13.87
N ILE A 70 0.74 -6.94 13.90
CA ILE A 70 0.16 -7.95 13.02
C ILE A 70 -0.46 -9.05 13.85
N ILE A 71 -1.70 -9.40 13.50
CA ILE A 71 -2.47 -10.47 14.14
C ILE A 71 -2.70 -11.59 13.13
N ALA A 72 -2.57 -12.84 13.57
CA ALA A 72 -2.93 -14.03 12.82
C ALA A 72 -3.73 -15.00 13.70
N GLU A 73 -4.88 -15.43 13.21
CA GLU A 73 -5.79 -16.37 13.88
C GLU A 73 -6.44 -17.37 12.90
N THR A 74 -5.75 -17.63 11.78
CA THR A 74 -6.25 -18.45 10.67
C THR A 74 -6.26 -19.95 10.97
N SER A 75 -5.40 -20.40 11.88
CA SER A 75 -5.27 -21.80 12.29
C SER A 75 -5.67 -22.03 13.74
N ARG A 76 -6.00 -23.28 14.08
CA ARG A 76 -6.16 -23.73 15.47
C ARG A 76 -4.82 -23.86 16.23
N SER A 77 -3.69 -23.86 15.51
CA SER A 77 -2.35 -24.00 16.08
C SER A 77 -1.67 -22.66 16.31
N GLN A 78 -1.24 -22.43 17.56
CA GLN A 78 -0.45 -21.28 17.97
C GLN A 78 0.83 -21.12 17.14
N HIS A 79 1.54 -22.22 16.89
CA HIS A 79 2.77 -22.22 16.09
C HIS A 79 2.49 -21.78 14.65
N GLN A 80 1.44 -22.31 14.03
CA GLN A 80 1.07 -21.95 12.67
C GLN A 80 0.71 -20.46 12.56
N ASN A 81 -0.03 -19.93 13.54
CA ASN A 81 -0.41 -18.53 13.56
C ASN A 81 0.79 -17.61 13.80
N ARG A 82 1.76 -18.01 14.63
CA ARG A 82 3.03 -17.28 14.79
C ARG A 82 3.78 -17.16 13.47
N GLU A 83 3.94 -18.28 12.76
CA GLU A 83 4.64 -18.29 11.46
C GLU A 83 3.91 -17.46 10.39
N ASP A 84 2.58 -17.49 10.37
CA ASP A 84 1.76 -16.65 9.48
C ASP A 84 1.96 -15.15 9.80
N ALA A 85 1.89 -14.76 11.07
CA ALA A 85 2.13 -13.37 11.48
C ALA A 85 3.53 -12.88 11.07
N LEU A 86 4.58 -13.67 11.32
CA LEU A 86 5.95 -13.35 10.92
C LEU A 86 6.11 -13.26 9.39
N THR A 87 5.43 -14.15 8.65
CA THR A 87 5.43 -14.14 7.18
C THR A 87 4.80 -12.85 6.64
N ARG A 88 3.66 -12.43 7.20
CA ARG A 88 2.99 -11.17 6.83
C ARG A 88 3.86 -9.95 7.12
N VAL A 89 4.54 -9.92 8.26
CA VAL A 89 5.55 -8.87 8.56
C VAL A 89 6.63 -8.86 7.48
N ARG A 90 7.22 -10.02 7.16
CA ARG A 90 8.27 -10.12 6.14
C ARG A 90 7.79 -9.64 4.78
N GLN A 91 6.57 -10.00 4.37
CA GLN A 91 5.98 -9.56 3.11
C GLN A 91 5.79 -8.05 3.04
N LEU A 92 5.30 -7.42 4.12
CA LEU A 92 5.16 -5.97 4.18
C LEU A 92 6.51 -5.25 4.05
N VAL A 93 7.54 -5.74 4.76
CA VAL A 93 8.90 -5.19 4.66
C VAL A 93 9.43 -5.34 3.23
N LEU A 94 9.25 -6.50 2.59
CA LEU A 94 9.67 -6.73 1.21
C LEU A 94 8.96 -5.79 0.23
N GLN A 95 7.65 -5.59 0.38
CA GLN A 95 6.89 -4.65 -0.45
C GLN A 95 7.37 -3.21 -0.27
N ALA A 96 7.68 -2.80 0.96
CA ALA A 96 8.20 -1.47 1.26
C ALA A 96 9.60 -1.21 0.66
N MET A 97 10.41 -2.26 0.50
CA MET A 97 11.72 -2.16 -0.14
C MET A 97 11.63 -1.92 -1.65
N VAL A 98 10.53 -2.31 -2.30
CA VAL A 98 10.34 -2.05 -3.74
C VAL A 98 10.15 -0.55 -3.96
N ARG A 99 11.15 0.09 -4.58
CA ARG A 99 11.05 1.51 -4.94
C ARG A 99 10.07 1.68 -6.10
N PRO A 100 9.04 2.53 -5.98
CA PRO A 100 8.10 2.78 -7.06
C PRO A 100 8.82 3.44 -8.24
N LYS A 101 8.60 2.92 -9.46
CA LYS A 101 9.16 3.51 -10.68
C LYS A 101 8.53 4.88 -10.92
N LYS A 102 9.35 5.93 -11.01
CA LYS A 102 8.89 7.28 -11.32
C LYS A 102 8.16 7.29 -12.67
N ARG A 103 6.87 7.65 -12.66
CA ARG A 103 6.11 7.87 -13.90
C ARG A 103 6.65 9.12 -14.59
N ARG A 104 7.08 8.97 -15.84
CA ARG A 104 7.40 10.12 -16.71
C ARG A 104 6.12 10.55 -17.41
N THR A 105 5.78 11.84 -17.33
CA THR A 105 4.61 12.39 -18.01
C THR A 105 4.74 12.20 -19.51
N THR A 106 3.73 11.62 -20.15
CA THR A 106 3.71 11.49 -21.61
C THR A 106 3.34 12.83 -22.24
N LYS A 107 3.98 13.17 -23.37
CA LYS A 107 3.58 14.33 -24.18
C LYS A 107 2.29 13.97 -24.95
N PRO A 108 1.39 14.93 -25.23
CA PRO A 108 0.24 14.68 -26.11
C PRO A 108 0.68 14.10 -27.46
N SER A 109 -0.05 13.09 -27.94
CA SER A 109 0.28 12.42 -29.20
C SER A 109 0.19 13.37 -30.39
N LYS A 110 0.92 13.07 -31.48
CA LYS A 110 0.83 13.84 -32.73
C LYS A 110 -0.61 13.89 -33.26
N ALA A 111 -1.33 12.78 -33.17
CA ALA A 111 -2.74 12.69 -33.55
C ALA A 111 -3.64 13.62 -32.71
N ALA A 112 -3.44 13.68 -31.39
CA ALA A 112 -4.19 14.59 -30.52
C ALA A 112 -3.92 16.06 -30.87
N LYS A 113 -2.66 16.41 -31.18
CA LYS A 113 -2.30 17.76 -31.65
C LYS A 113 -2.97 18.09 -32.99
N ARG A 114 -2.99 17.15 -33.94
CA ARG A 114 -3.64 17.31 -35.25
C ARG A 114 -5.14 17.54 -35.11
N ARG A 115 -5.84 16.67 -34.37
CA ARG A 115 -7.28 16.82 -34.10
C ARG A 115 -7.61 18.17 -33.47
N ARG A 116 -6.81 18.65 -32.51
CA ARG A 116 -6.98 19.98 -31.90
C ARG A 116 -6.93 21.09 -32.94
N LEU A 117 -5.96 21.04 -33.87
CA LEU A 117 -5.82 22.05 -34.92
C LEU A 117 -6.97 21.98 -35.92
N GLU A 118 -7.39 20.79 -36.33
CA GLU A 118 -8.55 20.58 -37.21
C GLU A 118 -9.84 21.10 -36.57
N SER A 119 -10.11 20.75 -35.31
CA SER A 119 -11.26 21.26 -34.56
C SER A 119 -11.21 22.80 -34.44
N LYS A 120 -10.02 23.38 -34.23
CA LYS A 120 -9.85 24.85 -34.19
C LYS A 120 -10.21 25.48 -35.54
N ARG A 121 -9.74 24.91 -36.66
CA ARG A 121 -10.05 25.38 -38.02
C ARG A 121 -11.53 25.28 -38.34
N LYS A 122 -12.15 24.12 -38.08
CA LYS A 122 -13.59 23.92 -38.30
C LYS A 122 -14.42 24.94 -37.49
N ARG A 123 -14.02 25.21 -36.25
CA ARG A 123 -14.71 26.20 -35.40
C ARG A 123 -14.53 27.64 -35.89
N SER A 124 -13.37 28.01 -36.42
CA SER A 124 -13.17 29.35 -37.00
C SER A 124 -14.00 29.54 -38.27
N GLU A 125 -14.08 28.52 -39.11
CA GLU A 125 -14.89 28.53 -40.34
C GLU A 125 -16.38 28.69 -40.03
N VAL A 126 -16.91 27.88 -39.10
CA VAL A 126 -18.30 28.02 -38.61
C VAL A 126 -18.58 29.42 -38.06
N LYS A 127 -17.63 30.02 -37.33
CA LYS A 127 -17.79 31.39 -36.81
C LYS A 127 -17.75 32.44 -37.93
N SER A 128 -16.91 32.26 -38.95
CA SER A 128 -16.79 33.17 -40.09
C SER A 128 -18.08 33.19 -40.91
N ASN A 129 -18.60 32.01 -41.26
CA ASN A 129 -19.83 31.90 -42.06
C ASN A 129 -21.06 32.49 -41.35
N ARG A 130 -21.10 32.45 -40.01
CA ARG A 130 -22.16 33.11 -39.23
C ARG A 130 -22.11 34.63 -39.31
N ARG A 131 -20.93 35.23 -39.44
CA ARG A 131 -20.78 36.69 -39.55
C ARG A 131 -21.12 37.19 -40.96
N ALA A 132 -20.79 36.42 -41.98
CA ALA A 132 -21.05 36.78 -43.37
C ALA A 132 -22.53 36.71 -43.80
N GLY A 133 -23.38 36.00 -43.03
CA GLY A 133 -24.82 35.88 -43.31
C GLY A 133 -25.70 36.97 -42.70
N GLY A 134 -25.15 37.91 -41.93
CA GLY A 134 -25.91 38.95 -41.21
C GLY A 134 -25.89 40.33 -41.84
N ASP A 135 -25.37 40.48 -43.05
CA ASP A 135 -25.10 41.79 -43.71
C ASP A 135 -25.86 41.92 -45.06
N ARG A 136 -27.05 41.31 -45.14
CA ARG A 136 -27.99 41.46 -46.27
C ARG A 136 -29.34 41.91 -45.73
N ASP A 137 -29.45 43.21 -45.47
CA ASP A 137 -30.70 43.99 -45.47
C ASP A 137 -30.72 44.86 -46.73
#